data_AF-A0A809PTT0-F1
#
_entry.id   AF-A0A809PTT0-F1
#
_cell.length_a   1.000
_cell.length_b   1.000
_cell.length_c   1.000
_cell.angle_alpha   90.00
_cell.angle_beta   90.00
_cell.angle_gamma   90.00
#
_symmetry.space_group_name_H-M   'P 1'
#
loop_
_entity.id
_entity.type
_entity.pdbx_description
1 polymer ?
#
loop_
_entity_poly.entity_id
_entity_poly.type
_entity_poly.pdbx_seq_one_letter_code
_entity_poly.pdbx_strand_id
1 'polypeptide(L)'
;MIVSSDVEYWLKQANLPLHDRIGKAPEELLAYVAKVNNSTFADQLPAQAELNPDFLNDIRAAIVDMPPPVLQLLDKPLLGVYLGCGLGSSAVTDVVAGPDGKVLGLVTLMDADAFLDRTANDWASWKENTPFLPGSAFQVHLQIETAENDNRKNAMQFLLLHEFGHVLTAGSEFLPDWWIGSQKFRSTEEYSFLSLSWQIAMSGDIIPLLRHDFEHRKDLRFYSDQQVDGDLIPGIYKALEKTGFSSLYAATNAYDDFAEAFAMYVHGMMMGKPYRLSIRSGDEIIMEVADYWSSPRARSRKQLFAEYLGN
;
A
#
# COMPACT_ATOMS: atom_id res chain seq x y z
N MET A 1 1.43 1.97 -16.14
CA MET A 1 1.55 3.32 -16.74
C MET A 1 0.36 3.65 -17.63
N ILE A 2 -0.27 4.77 -17.30
CA ILE A 2 -1.37 5.42 -18.01
C ILE A 2 -0.76 6.39 -19.02
N VAL A 3 -1.09 6.24 -20.30
CA VAL A 3 -0.70 7.21 -21.34
C VAL A 3 -1.87 8.16 -21.53
N SER A 4 -1.75 9.38 -21.00
CA SER A 4 -2.81 10.38 -21.08
C SER A 4 -2.69 11.20 -22.35
N SER A 5 -3.84 11.49 -22.97
CA SER A 5 -3.94 12.45 -24.08
C SER A 5 -4.18 13.88 -23.61
N ASP A 6 -4.59 14.07 -22.35
CA ASP A 6 -4.92 15.38 -21.76
C ASP A 6 -3.85 15.80 -20.75
N VAL A 7 -2.68 16.16 -21.28
CA VAL A 7 -1.54 16.62 -20.47
C VAL A 7 -1.89 17.88 -19.67
N GLU A 8 -2.70 18.78 -20.24
CA GLU A 8 -3.08 20.04 -19.57
C GLU A 8 -3.93 19.79 -18.33
N TYR A 9 -4.85 18.82 -18.37
CA TYR A 9 -5.62 18.41 -17.20
C TYR A 9 -4.69 18.03 -16.05
N TRP A 10 -3.74 17.12 -16.28
CA TRP A 10 -2.84 16.64 -15.23
C TRP A 10 -1.93 17.73 -14.67
N LEU A 11 -1.39 18.60 -15.54
CA LEU A 11 -0.61 19.76 -15.10
C LEU A 11 -1.44 20.74 -14.29
N LYS A 12 -2.72 20.93 -14.63
CA LYS A 12 -3.63 21.76 -13.83
C LYS A 12 -3.86 21.16 -12.44
N GLN A 13 -4.08 19.84 -12.35
CA GLN A 13 -4.24 19.15 -11.05
C GLN A 13 -2.98 19.27 -10.19
N ALA A 14 -1.80 19.06 -10.77
CA ALA A 14 -0.52 19.20 -10.08
C ALA A 14 -0.28 20.60 -9.48
N ASN A 15 -0.94 21.64 -10.02
CA ASN A 15 -0.82 23.01 -9.50
C ASN A 15 -1.81 23.35 -8.38
N LEU A 16 -2.75 22.46 -8.06
CA LEU A 16 -3.62 22.64 -6.90
C LEU A 16 -2.87 22.32 -5.59
N PRO A 17 -3.29 22.87 -4.45
CA PRO A 17 -2.83 22.38 -3.15
C PRO A 17 -3.04 20.86 -3.03
N LEU A 18 -2.10 20.14 -2.42
CA LEU A 18 -2.12 18.67 -2.35
C LEU A 18 -3.47 18.10 -1.86
N HIS A 19 -4.05 18.72 -0.83
CA HIS A 19 -5.32 18.32 -0.23
C HIS A 19 -6.56 18.66 -1.08
N ASP A 20 -6.39 19.38 -2.18
CA ASP A 20 -7.43 19.70 -3.16
C ASP A 20 -7.28 18.91 -4.47
N ARG A 21 -6.23 18.10 -4.62
CA ARG A 21 -6.04 17.18 -5.76
C ARG A 21 -6.90 15.93 -5.60
N ILE A 22 -8.20 16.11 -5.34
CA ILE A 22 -9.15 15.03 -5.06
C ILE A 22 -10.34 15.12 -6.01
N GLY A 23 -10.76 14.02 -6.62
CA GLY A 23 -11.93 14.05 -7.50
C GLY A 23 -12.45 12.70 -7.99
N LYS A 24 -13.36 12.74 -8.96
CA LYS A 24 -13.79 11.53 -9.69
C LYS A 24 -12.68 11.03 -10.59
N ALA A 25 -12.52 9.71 -10.67
CA ALA A 25 -11.61 9.10 -11.62
C ALA A 25 -11.92 9.55 -13.06
N PRO A 26 -10.92 10.08 -13.79
CA PRO A 26 -11.03 10.26 -15.22
C PRO A 26 -11.30 8.92 -15.92
N GLU A 27 -12.03 8.94 -17.04
CA GLU A 27 -12.35 7.71 -17.79
C GLU A 27 -11.10 6.93 -18.21
N GLU A 28 -10.01 7.63 -18.57
CA GLU A 28 -8.74 7.00 -18.95
C GLU A 28 -8.10 6.21 -17.79
N LEU A 29 -8.32 6.65 -16.54
CA LEU A 29 -7.82 5.97 -15.36
C LEU A 29 -8.62 4.69 -15.08
N LEU A 30 -9.95 4.76 -15.20
CA LEU A 30 -10.81 3.57 -15.07
C LEU A 30 -10.56 2.55 -16.18
N ALA A 31 -10.40 3.00 -17.42
CA ALA A 31 -10.07 2.15 -18.56
C ALA A 31 -8.70 1.47 -18.38
N TYR A 32 -7.73 2.19 -17.81
CA TYR A 32 -6.44 1.62 -17.46
C TYR A 32 -6.56 0.50 -16.42
N VAL A 33 -7.25 0.74 -15.30
CA VAL A 33 -7.42 -0.28 -14.26
C VAL A 33 -8.19 -1.49 -14.80
N ALA A 34 -9.24 -1.28 -15.61
CA ALA A 34 -9.97 -2.37 -16.25
C ALA A 34 -9.05 -3.23 -17.15
N LYS A 35 -8.12 -2.60 -17.87
CA LYS A 35 -7.12 -3.32 -18.68
C LYS A 35 -6.17 -4.14 -17.82
N VAL A 36 -5.71 -3.59 -16.69
CA VAL A 36 -4.83 -4.31 -15.74
C VAL A 36 -5.58 -5.51 -15.16
N ASN A 37 -6.81 -5.33 -14.66
CA ASN A 37 -7.63 -6.39 -14.08
C ASN A 37 -7.86 -7.56 -15.06
N ASN A 38 -8.16 -7.25 -16.33
CA ASN A 38 -8.32 -8.27 -17.37
C ASN A 38 -7.04 -9.08 -17.62
N SER A 39 -5.86 -8.48 -17.43
CA SER A 39 -4.58 -9.17 -17.60
C SER A 39 -4.20 -10.05 -16.40
N THR A 40 -4.83 -9.83 -15.25
CA THR A 40 -4.59 -10.55 -13.99
C THR A 40 -5.72 -11.54 -13.64
N PHE A 41 -6.62 -11.83 -14.58
CA PHE A 41 -7.79 -12.73 -14.42
C PHE A 41 -8.83 -12.26 -13.38
N ALA A 42 -8.95 -10.95 -13.12
CA ALA A 42 -9.99 -10.42 -12.26
C ALA A 42 -11.21 -9.96 -13.08
N ASP A 43 -12.39 -10.49 -12.79
CA ASP A 43 -13.68 -10.10 -13.41
C ASP A 43 -14.21 -8.74 -12.91
N GLN A 44 -13.35 -7.93 -12.29
CA GLN A 44 -13.70 -6.65 -11.68
C GLN A 44 -13.87 -5.58 -12.76
N LEU A 45 -14.96 -4.81 -12.67
CA LEU A 45 -15.33 -3.76 -13.61
C LEU A 45 -15.28 -2.39 -12.93
N PRO A 46 -14.14 -1.67 -13.02
CA PRO A 46 -14.01 -0.33 -12.47
C PRO A 46 -15.08 0.61 -13.00
N ALA A 47 -15.76 1.29 -12.08
CA ALA A 47 -16.78 2.27 -12.38
C ALA A 47 -16.49 3.61 -11.67
N GLN A 48 -17.13 4.67 -12.14
CA GLN A 48 -17.11 5.94 -11.43
C GLN A 48 -17.85 5.81 -10.09
N ALA A 49 -17.23 6.31 -9.03
CA ALA A 49 -17.89 6.45 -7.75
C ALA A 49 -18.81 7.69 -7.72
N GLU A 50 -19.87 7.62 -6.92
CA GLU A 50 -20.59 8.82 -6.52
C GLU A 50 -19.73 9.67 -5.57
N LEU A 51 -19.63 10.96 -5.84
CA LEU A 51 -18.91 11.88 -4.95
C LEU A 51 -19.79 12.28 -3.78
N ASN A 52 -19.75 11.50 -2.71
CA ASN A 52 -20.31 11.92 -1.44
C ASN A 52 -19.40 13.01 -0.82
N PRO A 53 -19.92 14.21 -0.51
CA PRO A 53 -19.12 15.29 0.09
C PRO A 53 -18.43 14.90 1.41
N ASP A 54 -19.07 14.07 2.24
CA ASP A 54 -18.49 13.63 3.50
C ASP A 54 -17.29 12.71 3.27
N PHE A 55 -17.37 11.84 2.26
CA PHE A 55 -16.27 10.97 1.86
C PHE A 55 -15.07 11.78 1.33
N LEU A 56 -15.33 12.81 0.53
CA LEU A 56 -14.29 13.73 0.06
C LEU A 56 -13.64 14.51 1.21
N ASN A 57 -14.44 14.92 2.21
CA ASN A 57 -13.93 15.59 3.40
C ASN A 57 -13.07 14.66 4.25
N ASP A 58 -13.43 13.38 4.36
CA ASP A 58 -12.61 12.38 5.06
C ASP A 58 -11.24 12.21 4.39
N ILE A 59 -11.18 12.14 3.07
CA ILE A 59 -9.90 12.06 2.32
C ILE A 59 -9.07 13.33 2.53
N ARG A 60 -9.70 14.51 2.40
CA ARG A 60 -9.01 15.78 2.62
C ARG A 60 -8.42 15.83 4.04
N ALA A 61 -9.21 15.47 5.05
CA ALA A 61 -8.77 15.43 6.44
C ALA A 61 -7.70 14.35 6.68
N ALA A 62 -7.80 13.20 6.03
CA ALA A 62 -6.79 12.14 6.08
C ALA A 62 -5.43 12.64 5.57
N ILE A 63 -5.40 13.39 4.46
CA ILE A 63 -4.18 13.99 3.91
C ILE A 63 -3.67 15.11 4.81
N VAL A 64 -4.53 16.06 5.21
CA VAL A 64 -4.12 17.23 6.02
C VAL A 64 -3.49 16.83 7.35
N ASP A 65 -3.97 15.75 7.97
CA ASP A 65 -3.47 15.26 9.25
C ASP A 65 -2.17 14.43 9.15
N MET A 66 -1.58 14.28 7.95
CA MET A 66 -0.28 13.61 7.80
C MET A 66 0.87 14.54 8.21
N PRO A 67 2.01 13.99 8.67
CA PRO A 67 3.17 14.80 9.04
C PRO A 67 3.69 15.69 7.89
N PRO A 68 4.11 16.94 8.16
CA PRO A 68 4.58 17.86 7.13
C PRO A 68 5.70 17.33 6.21
N PRO A 69 6.70 16.57 6.70
CA PRO A 69 7.72 15.99 5.81
C PRO A 69 7.13 15.07 4.73
N VAL A 70 6.07 14.32 5.05
CA VAL A 70 5.37 13.45 4.09
C VAL A 70 4.69 14.28 3.01
N LEU A 71 3.95 15.33 3.42
CA LEU A 71 3.24 16.20 2.49
C LEU A 71 4.20 16.94 1.53
N GLN A 72 5.36 17.36 2.03
CA GLN A 72 6.39 18.03 1.22
C GLN A 72 6.96 17.11 0.13
N LEU A 73 7.16 15.82 0.44
CA LEU A 73 7.67 14.85 -0.52
C LEU A 73 6.65 14.53 -1.62
N LEU A 74 5.35 14.61 -1.31
CA LEU A 74 4.26 14.31 -2.25
C LEU A 74 3.89 15.46 -3.18
N ASP A 75 4.23 16.70 -2.81
CA ASP A 75 3.78 17.91 -3.53
C ASP A 75 4.14 17.90 -5.02
N LYS A 76 5.30 17.37 -5.39
CA LYS A 76 5.71 17.27 -6.79
C LYS A 76 5.20 16.01 -7.52
N PRO A 77 5.39 14.79 -6.98
CA PRO A 77 5.06 13.59 -7.73
C PRO A 77 3.57 13.24 -7.77
N LEU A 78 2.75 13.65 -6.79
CA LEU A 78 1.33 13.27 -6.74
C LEU A 78 0.46 14.19 -7.58
N LEU A 79 -0.13 13.68 -8.66
CA LEU A 79 -1.10 14.38 -9.49
C LEU A 79 -2.51 14.42 -8.88
N GLY A 80 -2.84 13.46 -8.03
CA GLY A 80 -4.08 13.48 -7.24
C GLY A 80 -4.55 12.11 -6.77
N VAL A 81 -5.59 12.15 -5.94
CA VAL A 81 -6.31 11.01 -5.39
C VAL A 81 -7.72 11.00 -5.99
N TYR A 82 -8.08 9.93 -6.67
CA TYR A 82 -9.36 9.84 -7.37
C TYR A 82 -10.21 8.69 -6.86
N LEU A 83 -11.52 8.79 -7.04
CA LEU A 83 -12.48 7.80 -6.58
C LEU A 83 -13.10 7.01 -7.72
N GLY A 84 -13.10 5.69 -7.53
CA GLY A 84 -13.83 4.70 -8.33
C GLY A 84 -14.46 3.64 -7.42
N CYS A 85 -15.14 2.68 -8.03
CA CYS A 85 -15.70 1.49 -7.38
C CYS A 85 -15.32 0.24 -8.17
N GLY A 86 -15.25 -0.92 -7.54
CA GLY A 86 -15.01 -2.20 -8.23
C GLY A 86 -13.60 -2.31 -8.82
N LEU A 87 -12.59 -1.82 -8.10
CA LEU A 87 -11.20 -1.83 -8.57
C LEU A 87 -10.55 -3.21 -8.44
N GLY A 88 -11.04 -4.06 -7.54
CA GLY A 88 -10.40 -5.34 -7.20
C GLY A 88 -9.31 -5.23 -6.14
N SER A 89 -9.11 -4.05 -5.57
CA SER A 89 -8.23 -3.75 -4.44
C SER A 89 -8.81 -2.55 -3.66
N SER A 90 -8.20 -2.14 -2.55
CA SER A 90 -8.62 -0.90 -1.86
C SER A 90 -8.16 0.38 -2.58
N ALA A 91 -7.04 0.30 -3.31
CA ALA A 91 -6.57 1.36 -4.20
C ALA A 91 -5.54 0.82 -5.21
N VAL A 92 -5.24 1.65 -6.21
CA VAL A 92 -4.19 1.45 -7.20
C VAL A 92 -3.44 2.77 -7.38
N THR A 93 -2.11 2.74 -7.31
CA THR A 93 -1.26 3.87 -7.68
C THR A 93 -0.44 3.55 -8.92
N ASP A 94 -0.43 4.44 -9.90
CA ASP A 94 0.40 4.26 -11.10
C ASP A 94 0.85 5.60 -11.71
N VAL A 95 1.77 5.49 -12.65
CA VAL A 95 2.38 6.59 -13.38
C VAL A 95 1.47 7.07 -14.50
N VAL A 96 1.32 8.39 -14.60
CA VAL A 96 0.76 9.07 -15.76
C VAL A 96 1.90 9.60 -16.63
N ALA A 97 1.87 9.28 -17.92
CA ALA A 97 2.80 9.81 -18.90
C ALA A 97 2.06 10.47 -20.07
N GLY A 98 2.67 11.48 -20.68
CA GLY A 98 2.18 12.09 -21.91
C GLY A 98 2.39 11.19 -23.12
N PRO A 99 1.84 11.56 -24.30
CA PRO A 99 1.99 10.79 -25.53
C PRO A 99 3.44 10.68 -26.02
N ASP A 100 4.32 11.58 -25.58
CA ASP A 100 5.76 11.57 -25.85
C ASP A 100 6.54 10.63 -24.91
N GLY A 101 5.86 9.93 -24.01
CA GLY A 101 6.44 9.00 -23.03
C GLY A 101 7.05 9.68 -21.81
N LYS A 102 6.94 11.01 -21.67
CA LYS A 102 7.42 11.69 -20.46
C LYS A 102 6.45 11.47 -19.31
N VAL A 103 7.01 11.08 -18.17
CA VAL A 103 6.28 10.98 -16.90
C VAL A 103 5.82 12.38 -16.48
N LEU A 104 4.52 12.51 -16.21
CA LEU A 104 3.91 13.72 -15.68
C LEU A 104 3.83 13.68 -14.15
N GLY A 105 3.66 12.49 -13.58
CA GLY A 105 3.57 12.24 -12.15
C GLY A 105 2.82 10.94 -11.89
N LEU A 106 2.33 10.76 -10.67
CA LEU A 106 1.61 9.57 -10.21
C LEU A 106 0.21 9.91 -9.76
N VAL A 107 -0.70 8.95 -9.92
CA VAL A 107 -2.08 9.07 -9.52
C VAL A 107 -2.46 7.89 -8.63
N THR A 108 -3.24 8.17 -7.59
CA THR A 108 -3.85 7.15 -6.75
C THR A 108 -5.34 7.08 -7.07
N LEU A 109 -5.86 5.89 -7.36
CA LEU A 109 -7.28 5.61 -7.49
C LEU A 109 -7.72 4.76 -6.29
N MET A 110 -8.63 5.28 -5.47
CA MET A 110 -9.19 4.55 -4.32
C MET A 110 -10.54 3.95 -4.65
N ASP A 111 -10.78 2.74 -4.14
CA ASP A 111 -12.07 2.08 -4.21
C ASP A 111 -12.95 2.57 -3.07
N ALA A 112 -14.04 3.28 -3.40
CA ALA A 112 -14.95 3.81 -2.41
C ALA A 112 -15.66 2.70 -1.60
N ASP A 113 -15.96 1.57 -2.24
CA ASP A 113 -16.72 0.46 -1.65
C ASP A 113 -15.91 -0.26 -0.55
N ALA A 114 -14.57 -0.15 -0.60
CA ALA A 114 -13.71 -0.68 0.45
C ALA A 114 -13.96 -0.01 1.81
N PHE A 115 -14.53 1.20 1.83
CA PHE A 115 -14.62 2.06 3.02
C PHE A 115 -16.05 2.43 3.47
N LEU A 116 -17.09 2.11 2.70
CA LEU A 116 -18.46 2.60 2.97
C LEU A 116 -18.95 2.30 4.39
N ASP A 117 -18.68 1.09 4.89
CA ASP A 117 -19.19 0.60 6.18
C ASP A 117 -18.08 0.05 7.10
N ARG A 118 -16.87 0.59 7.00
CA ARG A 118 -15.73 0.11 7.81
C ARG A 118 -15.09 1.24 8.62
N THR A 119 -14.85 0.94 9.89
CA THR A 119 -13.94 1.72 10.74
C THR A 119 -12.48 1.41 10.35
N ALA A 120 -11.51 2.07 11.01
CA ALA A 120 -10.09 1.87 10.72
C ALA A 120 -9.65 0.45 11.08
N ASN A 121 -10.02 -0.02 12.27
CA ASN A 121 -9.68 -1.35 12.75
C ASN A 121 -10.42 -2.45 11.98
N ASP A 122 -11.69 -2.21 11.60
CA ASP A 122 -12.46 -3.16 10.79
C ASP A 122 -11.87 -3.32 9.39
N TRP A 123 -11.51 -2.21 8.73
CA TRP A 123 -10.86 -2.25 7.42
C TRP A 123 -9.49 -2.93 7.48
N ALA A 124 -8.67 -2.59 8.47
CA ALA A 124 -7.34 -3.17 8.62
C ALA A 124 -7.40 -4.68 8.89
N SER A 125 -8.31 -5.10 9.78
CA SER A 125 -8.55 -6.53 10.05
C SER A 125 -9.10 -7.24 8.82
N TRP A 126 -10.06 -6.65 8.11
CA TRP A 126 -10.59 -7.23 6.88
C TRP A 126 -9.49 -7.46 5.84
N LYS A 127 -8.65 -6.44 5.56
CA LYS A 127 -7.51 -6.54 4.64
C LYS A 127 -6.62 -7.74 4.98
N GLU A 128 -6.18 -7.84 6.24
CA GLU A 128 -5.26 -8.90 6.69
C GLU A 128 -5.86 -10.31 6.63
N ASN A 129 -7.18 -10.44 6.58
CA ASN A 129 -7.84 -11.73 6.40
C ASN A 129 -8.12 -12.08 4.93
N THR A 130 -8.02 -11.13 3.98
CA THR A 130 -8.28 -11.41 2.55
C THR A 130 -7.45 -12.55 1.93
N PRO A 131 -6.20 -12.84 2.34
CA PRO A 131 -5.44 -13.95 1.77
C PRO A 131 -5.88 -15.33 2.24
N PHE A 132 -6.79 -15.42 3.22
CA PHE A 132 -7.14 -16.66 3.90
C PHE A 132 -8.58 -17.07 3.63
N LEU A 133 -8.81 -18.37 3.48
CA LEU A 133 -10.14 -18.94 3.31
C LEU A 133 -10.99 -18.62 4.55
N PRO A 134 -12.24 -18.16 4.37
CA PRO A 134 -13.16 -17.98 5.48
C PRO A 134 -13.52 -19.33 6.10
N GLY A 135 -13.84 -19.33 7.40
CA GLY A 135 -14.32 -20.53 8.12
C GLY A 135 -13.28 -21.28 8.94
N SER A 136 -12.01 -20.85 8.93
CA SER A 136 -11.04 -21.27 9.94
C SER A 136 -11.45 -20.77 11.33
N ALA A 137 -10.99 -21.48 12.37
CA ALA A 137 -11.08 -21.00 13.74
C ALA A 137 -10.23 -19.74 13.96
N PHE A 138 -9.17 -19.52 13.18
CA PHE A 138 -8.26 -18.40 13.36
C PHE A 138 -8.65 -17.17 12.52
N GLN A 139 -8.57 -16.00 13.14
CA GLN A 139 -8.76 -14.71 12.47
C GLN A 139 -7.68 -13.73 12.88
N VAL A 140 -7.28 -12.87 11.94
CA VAL A 140 -6.36 -11.77 12.21
C VAL A 140 -7.16 -10.56 12.67
N HIS A 141 -6.75 -9.97 13.79
CA HIS A 141 -7.27 -8.70 14.27
C HIS A 141 -6.14 -7.68 14.29
N LEU A 142 -6.32 -6.58 13.55
CA LEU A 142 -5.35 -5.50 13.47
C LEU A 142 -5.99 -4.22 14.01
N GLN A 143 -5.42 -3.71 15.10
CA GLN A 143 -5.75 -2.41 15.67
C GLN A 143 -4.77 -1.35 15.15
N ILE A 144 -5.26 -0.45 14.31
CA ILE A 144 -4.54 0.74 13.83
C ILE A 144 -5.00 2.05 14.49
N GLU A 145 -6.13 2.05 15.21
CA GLU A 145 -6.63 3.22 15.93
C GLU A 145 -7.19 2.90 17.33
N THR A 146 -7.24 3.92 18.18
CA THR A 146 -7.99 3.86 19.45
C THR A 146 -9.49 3.94 19.19
N ALA A 147 -10.31 3.53 20.15
CA ALA A 147 -11.77 3.52 20.00
C ALA A 147 -12.35 4.90 19.64
N GLU A 148 -11.75 5.98 20.15
CA GLU A 148 -12.17 7.36 19.88
C GLU A 148 -11.89 7.80 18.44
N ASN A 149 -10.90 7.19 17.79
CA ASN A 149 -10.41 7.53 16.46
C ASN A 149 -10.69 6.42 15.43
N ASP A 150 -11.42 5.38 15.82
CA ASP A 150 -11.73 4.24 14.96
C ASP A 150 -12.83 4.60 13.96
N ASN A 151 -12.44 5.25 12.88
CA ASN A 151 -13.36 5.80 11.89
C ASN A 151 -12.82 5.67 10.46
N ARG A 152 -13.72 5.86 9.49
CA ARG A 152 -13.43 5.76 8.06
C ARG A 152 -12.27 6.66 7.61
N LYS A 153 -12.23 7.90 8.09
CA LYS A 153 -11.16 8.86 7.77
C LYS A 153 -9.77 8.34 8.15
N ASN A 154 -9.63 7.70 9.31
CA ASN A 154 -8.34 7.11 9.71
C ASN A 154 -8.03 5.79 8.98
N ALA A 155 -9.04 5.02 8.56
CA ALA A 155 -8.85 3.90 7.62
C ALA A 155 -8.24 4.38 6.29
N MET A 156 -8.83 5.44 5.72
CA MET A 156 -8.34 6.08 4.49
C MET A 156 -6.95 6.66 4.68
N GLN A 157 -6.64 7.24 5.83
CA GLN A 157 -5.30 7.77 6.10
C GLN A 157 -4.24 6.67 6.02
N PHE A 158 -4.48 5.51 6.65
CA PHE A 158 -3.52 4.41 6.58
C PHE A 158 -3.35 3.89 5.14
N LEU A 159 -4.47 3.69 4.41
CA LEU A 159 -4.40 3.31 3.00
C LEU A 159 -3.62 4.35 2.18
N LEU A 160 -3.91 5.64 2.34
CA LEU A 160 -3.25 6.69 1.59
C LEU A 160 -1.76 6.75 1.89
N LEU A 161 -1.35 6.53 3.14
CA LEU A 161 0.07 6.42 3.47
C LEU A 161 0.73 5.26 2.70
N HIS A 162 0.05 4.13 2.54
CA HIS A 162 0.53 3.02 1.72
C HIS A 162 0.70 3.44 0.25
N GLU A 163 -0.36 3.98 -0.35
CA GLU A 163 -0.34 4.44 -1.75
C GLU A 163 0.72 5.52 -1.99
N PHE A 164 0.90 6.42 -1.04
CA PHE A 164 1.94 7.45 -1.06
C PHE A 164 3.34 6.85 -0.96
N GLY A 165 3.52 5.70 -0.31
CA GLY A 165 4.76 4.94 -0.41
C GLY A 165 5.09 4.51 -1.85
N HIS A 166 4.11 4.13 -2.66
CA HIS A 166 4.34 3.90 -4.10
C HIS A 166 4.69 5.19 -4.84
N VAL A 167 3.99 6.29 -4.55
CA VAL A 167 4.32 7.62 -5.12
C VAL A 167 5.77 8.01 -4.86
N LEU A 168 6.25 7.79 -3.63
CA LEU A 168 7.58 8.20 -3.20
C LEU A 168 8.71 7.27 -3.64
N THR A 169 8.40 6.03 -4.01
CA THR A 169 9.39 5.11 -4.59
C THR A 169 9.64 5.35 -6.07
N ALA A 170 8.65 5.89 -6.78
CA ALA A 170 8.74 6.18 -8.20
C ALA A 170 9.88 7.16 -8.52
N GLY A 171 10.81 6.75 -9.39
CA GLY A 171 11.95 7.56 -9.79
C GLY A 171 12.98 7.78 -8.69
N SER A 172 12.95 6.99 -7.62
CA SER A 172 13.87 7.07 -6.47
C SER A 172 15.01 6.04 -6.56
N GLU A 173 15.89 6.06 -5.55
CA GLU A 173 16.94 5.04 -5.37
C GLU A 173 16.54 3.96 -4.36
N PHE A 174 15.26 3.84 -4.02
CA PHE A 174 14.79 2.80 -3.10
C PHE A 174 14.59 1.46 -3.79
N LEU A 175 13.98 1.48 -4.98
CA LEU A 175 13.57 0.32 -5.77
C LEU A 175 13.75 0.63 -7.27
N PRO A 176 13.84 -0.39 -8.13
CA PRO A 176 13.71 -0.19 -9.58
C PRO A 176 12.33 0.39 -9.92
N ASP A 177 12.21 1.19 -10.97
CA ASP A 177 10.89 1.65 -11.42
C ASP A 177 10.06 0.48 -11.99
N TRP A 178 8.82 0.28 -11.53
CA TRP A 178 8.00 -0.86 -11.95
C TRP A 178 7.57 -0.81 -13.43
N TRP A 179 7.74 0.34 -14.09
CA TRP A 179 7.42 0.53 -15.50
C TRP A 179 8.64 0.37 -16.44
N ILE A 180 9.83 0.07 -15.92
CA ILE A 180 11.00 -0.26 -16.74
C ILE A 180 11.24 -1.77 -16.76
N GLY A 181 11.74 -2.29 -17.88
CA GLY A 181 12.11 -3.71 -17.97
C GLY A 181 13.34 -4.03 -17.14
N SER A 182 13.41 -5.27 -16.63
CA SER A 182 14.46 -5.75 -15.73
C SER A 182 15.89 -5.61 -16.30
N GLN A 183 16.04 -5.60 -17.62
CA GLN A 183 17.30 -5.33 -18.31
C GLN A 183 17.87 -3.92 -18.06
N LYS A 184 17.05 -2.99 -17.55
CA LYS A 184 17.44 -1.62 -17.18
C LYS A 184 17.66 -1.45 -15.69
N PHE A 185 17.45 -2.50 -14.88
CA PHE A 185 17.70 -2.40 -13.45
C PHE A 185 19.19 -2.21 -13.18
N ARG A 186 19.49 -1.36 -12.20
CA ARG A 186 20.80 -1.31 -11.54
C ARG A 186 21.05 -2.58 -10.74
N SER A 187 22.27 -2.75 -10.21
CA SER A 187 22.54 -3.84 -9.26
C SER A 187 21.70 -3.70 -7.98
N THR A 188 21.50 -4.82 -7.26
CA THR A 188 20.65 -4.83 -6.06
C THR A 188 21.14 -3.85 -5.00
N GLU A 189 22.45 -3.74 -4.85
CA GLU A 189 23.15 -2.92 -3.86
C GLU A 189 23.05 -1.41 -4.13
N GLU A 190 22.74 -1.02 -5.37
CA GLU A 190 22.49 0.38 -5.73
C GLU A 190 21.10 0.87 -5.31
N TYR A 191 20.23 -0.04 -4.87
CA TYR A 191 18.91 0.29 -4.34
C TYR A 191 18.92 0.20 -2.81
N SER A 192 18.73 1.36 -2.18
CA SER A 192 18.86 1.56 -0.73
C SER A 192 17.83 0.80 0.10
N PHE A 193 16.62 0.57 -0.43
CA PHE A 193 15.59 -0.23 0.23
C PHE A 193 15.60 -1.68 -0.24
N LEU A 194 15.72 -1.93 -1.55
CA LEU A 194 15.66 -3.26 -2.14
C LEU A 194 16.61 -4.23 -1.43
N SER A 195 17.88 -3.85 -1.27
CA SER A 195 18.94 -4.67 -0.68
C SER A 195 18.71 -5.06 0.79
N LEU A 196 17.75 -4.43 1.47
CA LEU A 196 17.42 -4.77 2.86
C LEU A 196 16.72 -6.11 2.97
N SER A 197 15.87 -6.47 1.99
CA SER A 197 15.04 -7.67 2.06
C SER A 197 14.84 -8.44 0.76
N TRP A 198 15.25 -7.86 -0.37
CA TRP A 198 15.08 -8.40 -1.71
C TRP A 198 16.40 -8.41 -2.49
N GLN A 199 16.40 -9.12 -3.61
CA GLN A 199 17.48 -9.14 -4.58
C GLN A 199 16.92 -9.34 -5.98
N ILE A 200 17.66 -8.87 -6.98
CA ILE A 200 17.40 -9.14 -8.39
C ILE A 200 18.08 -10.47 -8.75
N ALA A 201 17.27 -11.47 -9.12
CA ALA A 201 17.75 -12.76 -9.58
C ALA A 201 18.39 -12.65 -10.98
N MET A 202 19.13 -13.68 -11.40
CA MET A 202 19.70 -13.73 -12.76
C MET A 202 18.63 -13.69 -13.87
N SER A 203 17.40 -14.13 -13.58
CA SER A 203 16.25 -14.01 -14.49
C SER A 203 15.75 -12.58 -14.66
N GLY A 204 16.19 -11.65 -13.81
CA GLY A 204 15.64 -10.29 -13.71
C GLY A 204 14.47 -10.17 -12.75
N ASP A 205 14.00 -11.27 -12.15
CA ASP A 205 12.93 -11.26 -11.15
C ASP A 205 13.42 -10.67 -9.83
N ILE A 206 12.58 -9.88 -9.16
CA ILE A 206 12.83 -9.42 -7.80
C ILE A 206 12.30 -10.49 -6.84
N ILE A 207 13.20 -11.09 -6.07
CA ILE A 207 12.89 -12.16 -5.11
C ILE A 207 13.40 -11.80 -3.71
N PRO A 208 12.78 -12.32 -2.63
CA PRO A 208 13.29 -12.04 -1.29
C PRO A 208 14.69 -12.64 -1.14
N LEU A 209 15.50 -12.04 -0.26
CA LEU A 209 16.72 -12.70 0.20
C LEU A 209 16.33 -14.00 0.91
N LEU A 210 17.17 -15.05 0.79
CA LEU A 210 16.85 -16.38 1.33
C LEU A 210 16.46 -16.36 2.81
N ARG A 211 17.12 -15.51 3.62
CA ARG A 211 16.85 -15.34 5.05
C ARG A 211 15.49 -14.69 5.37
N HIS A 212 14.80 -14.17 4.36
CA HIS A 212 13.50 -13.51 4.49
C HIS A 212 12.39 -14.27 3.75
N ASP A 213 12.72 -15.29 2.97
CA ASP A 213 11.71 -16.18 2.40
C ASP A 213 11.16 -17.14 3.47
N PHE A 214 9.92 -17.54 3.32
CA PHE A 214 9.26 -18.48 4.25
C PHE A 214 8.17 -19.28 3.54
N GLU A 215 7.80 -20.41 4.16
CA GLU A 215 6.76 -21.29 3.66
C GLU A 215 5.43 -20.53 3.49
N HIS A 216 4.70 -20.82 2.41
CA HIS A 216 3.47 -20.14 2.01
C HIS A 216 3.57 -18.66 1.64
N ARG A 217 4.74 -18.00 1.73
CA ARG A 217 4.87 -16.58 1.32
C ARG A 217 4.39 -16.35 -0.11
N LYS A 218 4.75 -17.26 -1.03
CA LYS A 218 4.36 -17.19 -2.45
C LYS A 218 2.89 -17.55 -2.67
N ASP A 219 2.19 -18.09 -1.70
CA ASP A 219 0.78 -18.45 -1.79
C ASP A 219 -0.13 -17.31 -1.30
N LEU A 220 0.42 -16.35 -0.54
CA LEU A 220 -0.30 -15.16 -0.08
C LEU A 220 -0.71 -14.29 -1.27
N ARG A 221 -2.02 -14.14 -1.47
CA ARG A 221 -2.63 -13.27 -2.48
C ARG A 221 -3.72 -12.44 -1.80
N PHE A 222 -3.41 -11.17 -1.58
CA PHE A 222 -4.40 -10.22 -1.05
C PHE A 222 -5.41 -9.87 -2.15
N TYR A 223 -6.66 -9.61 -1.75
CA TYR A 223 -7.75 -9.24 -2.65
C TYR A 223 -7.95 -10.22 -3.82
N SER A 224 -7.74 -11.52 -3.58
CA SER A 224 -7.83 -12.58 -4.59
C SER A 224 -8.70 -13.73 -4.12
N ASP A 225 -9.31 -14.44 -5.07
CA ASP A 225 -10.03 -15.69 -4.82
C ASP A 225 -9.09 -16.88 -4.56
N GLN A 226 -7.80 -16.74 -4.86
CA GLN A 226 -6.79 -17.74 -4.54
C GLN A 226 -6.31 -17.56 -3.10
N GLN A 227 -7.05 -18.16 -2.17
CA GLN A 227 -6.81 -18.03 -0.75
C GLN A 227 -6.10 -19.26 -0.16
N VAL A 228 -5.31 -19.03 0.88
CA VAL A 228 -4.62 -20.07 1.67
C VAL A 228 -5.54 -20.55 2.79
N ASP A 229 -5.36 -21.79 3.23
CA ASP A 229 -6.09 -22.31 4.39
C ASP A 229 -5.86 -21.42 5.64
N GLY A 230 -6.94 -20.95 6.26
CA GLY A 230 -6.88 -20.11 7.45
C GLY A 230 -6.29 -20.82 8.67
N ASP A 231 -6.28 -22.15 8.69
CA ASP A 231 -5.62 -22.91 9.77
C ASP A 231 -4.09 -22.71 9.79
N LEU A 232 -3.52 -22.17 8.70
CA LEU A 232 -2.10 -21.83 8.60
C LEU A 232 -1.75 -20.44 9.17
N ILE A 233 -2.74 -19.61 9.52
CA ILE A 233 -2.53 -18.23 10.00
C ILE A 233 -1.48 -18.15 11.12
N PRO A 234 -1.58 -18.90 12.24
CA PRO A 234 -0.57 -18.82 13.31
C PRO A 234 0.84 -19.18 12.84
N GLY A 235 0.98 -20.19 11.98
CA GLY A 235 2.26 -20.63 11.45
C GLY A 235 2.91 -19.59 10.55
N ILE A 236 2.11 -18.98 9.67
CA ILE A 236 2.53 -17.95 8.72
C ILE A 236 3.01 -16.70 9.47
N TYR A 237 2.27 -16.21 10.46
CA TYR A 237 2.69 -15.06 11.26
C TYR A 237 3.93 -15.33 12.12
N LYS A 238 4.06 -16.54 12.66
CA LYS A 238 5.29 -16.96 13.35
C LYS A 238 6.50 -17.03 12.42
N ALA A 239 6.29 -17.35 11.15
CA ALA A 239 7.35 -17.30 10.15
C ALA A 239 7.70 -15.85 9.80
N LEU A 240 6.70 -14.97 9.62
CA LEU A 240 6.88 -13.54 9.35
C LEU A 240 7.80 -12.88 10.38
N GLU A 241 7.63 -13.16 11.67
CA GLU A 241 8.44 -12.58 12.76
C GLU A 241 9.95 -12.87 12.64
N LYS A 242 10.34 -13.88 11.85
CA LYS A 242 11.74 -14.24 11.59
C LYS A 242 12.32 -13.54 10.35
N THR A 243 11.51 -12.76 9.64
CA THR A 243 11.89 -12.05 8.40
C THR A 243 12.12 -10.57 8.65
N GLY A 244 12.59 -9.85 7.62
CA GLY A 244 12.72 -8.39 7.64
C GLY A 244 11.42 -7.64 7.35
N PHE A 245 10.34 -8.33 6.96
CA PHE A 245 9.09 -7.70 6.51
C PHE A 245 8.24 -7.18 7.68
N SER A 246 7.61 -6.02 7.47
CA SER A 246 6.81 -5.34 8.49
C SER A 246 5.41 -5.92 8.67
N SER A 247 4.82 -6.48 7.61
CA SER A 247 3.53 -7.20 7.62
C SER A 247 3.55 -8.35 6.61
N LEU A 248 2.47 -9.14 6.56
CA LEU A 248 2.30 -10.14 5.49
C LEU A 248 2.14 -9.48 4.12
N TYR A 249 1.45 -8.34 4.05
CA TYR A 249 1.33 -7.58 2.80
C TYR A 249 2.70 -7.13 2.28
N ALA A 250 3.56 -6.67 3.18
CA ALA A 250 4.94 -6.29 2.84
C ALA A 250 5.80 -7.48 2.32
N ALA A 251 5.39 -8.73 2.58
CA ALA A 251 6.14 -9.91 2.14
C ALA A 251 5.76 -10.40 0.72
N THR A 252 4.75 -9.79 0.08
CA THR A 252 4.23 -10.23 -1.22
C THR A 252 5.22 -9.86 -2.35
N ASN A 253 5.65 -8.60 -2.42
CA ASN A 253 6.60 -8.08 -3.39
C ASN A 253 7.33 -6.83 -2.85
N ALA A 254 8.42 -6.43 -3.51
CA ALA A 254 9.28 -5.34 -3.05
C ALA A 254 8.62 -3.95 -3.05
N TYR A 255 7.64 -3.72 -3.93
CA TYR A 255 6.95 -2.43 -4.02
C TYR A 255 5.99 -2.26 -2.84
N ASP A 256 5.17 -3.28 -2.58
CA ASP A 256 4.29 -3.32 -1.40
C ASP A 256 5.11 -3.34 -0.10
N ASP A 257 6.29 -3.94 -0.10
CA ASP A 257 7.20 -3.93 1.05
C ASP A 257 7.61 -2.51 1.44
N PHE A 258 8.03 -1.69 0.48
CA PHE A 258 8.33 -0.29 0.76
C PHE A 258 7.07 0.44 1.20
N ALA A 259 5.98 0.33 0.43
CA ALA A 259 4.76 1.10 0.65
C ALA A 259 4.16 0.83 2.03
N GLU A 260 4.06 -0.43 2.42
CA GLU A 260 3.55 -0.84 3.71
C GLU A 260 4.51 -0.47 4.85
N ALA A 261 5.81 -0.66 4.68
CA ALA A 261 6.78 -0.26 5.70
C ALA A 261 6.79 1.27 5.88
N PHE A 262 6.67 2.05 4.82
CA PHE A 262 6.51 3.49 4.89
C PHE A 262 5.24 3.87 5.64
N ALA A 263 4.09 3.28 5.28
CA ALA A 263 2.82 3.54 5.93
C ALA A 263 2.86 3.24 7.43
N MET A 264 3.35 2.06 7.80
CA MET A 264 3.51 1.64 9.19
C MET A 264 4.49 2.55 9.95
N TYR A 265 5.56 3.03 9.31
CA TYR A 265 6.51 3.94 9.95
C TYR A 265 5.86 5.28 10.25
N VAL A 266 5.23 5.91 9.25
CA VAL A 266 4.58 7.21 9.45
C VAL A 266 3.45 7.08 10.48
N HIS A 267 2.57 6.10 10.33
CA HIS A 267 1.44 5.85 11.22
C HIS A 267 1.89 5.56 12.66
N GLY A 268 2.78 4.58 12.86
CA GLY A 268 3.19 4.15 14.19
C GLY A 268 4.23 5.06 14.84
N MET A 269 5.29 5.39 14.11
CA MET A 269 6.46 6.08 14.68
C MET A 269 6.33 7.60 14.67
N MET A 270 5.80 8.20 13.60
CA MET A 270 5.70 9.66 13.51
C MET A 270 4.40 10.19 14.12
N MET A 271 3.29 9.46 13.93
CA MET A 271 1.97 9.88 14.40
C MET A 271 1.61 9.27 15.76
N GLY A 272 2.40 8.32 16.27
CA GLY A 272 2.20 7.70 17.58
C GLY A 272 0.93 6.83 17.66
N LYS A 273 0.41 6.36 16.52
CA LYS A 273 -0.82 5.58 16.45
C LYS A 273 -0.55 4.10 16.69
N PRO A 274 -1.53 3.33 17.21
CA PRO A 274 -1.31 1.91 17.45
C PRO A 274 -1.11 1.16 16.13
N TYR A 275 -0.35 0.08 16.20
CA TYR A 275 -0.32 -0.98 15.19
C TYR A 275 -0.14 -2.29 15.94
N ARG A 276 -1.26 -2.90 16.36
CA ARG A 276 -1.26 -4.12 17.18
C ARG A 276 -1.99 -5.21 16.46
N LEU A 277 -1.26 -6.27 16.14
CA LEU A 277 -1.80 -7.43 15.45
C LEU A 277 -1.91 -8.61 16.42
N SER A 278 -3.08 -9.23 16.44
CA SER A 278 -3.33 -10.44 17.21
C SER A 278 -4.04 -11.48 16.35
N ILE A 279 -3.77 -12.74 16.62
CA ILE A 279 -4.45 -13.88 16.02
C ILE A 279 -5.39 -14.43 17.08
N ARG A 280 -6.67 -14.53 16.74
CA ARG A 280 -7.70 -14.99 17.68
C ARG A 280 -8.38 -16.25 17.19
N SER A 281 -8.86 -17.04 18.16
CA SER A 281 -9.79 -18.13 17.94
C SER A 281 -11.05 -17.85 18.76
N GLY A 282 -12.11 -17.38 18.10
CA GLY A 282 -13.23 -16.75 18.80
C GLY A 282 -12.76 -15.56 19.64
N ASP A 283 -13.09 -15.56 20.94
CA ASP A 283 -12.70 -14.50 21.88
C ASP A 283 -11.28 -14.68 22.47
N GLU A 284 -10.63 -15.82 22.22
CA GLU A 284 -9.31 -16.13 22.77
C GLU A 284 -8.19 -15.57 21.88
N ILE A 285 -7.25 -14.83 22.48
CA ILE A 285 -6.02 -14.42 21.81
C ILE A 285 -5.04 -15.59 21.83
N ILE A 286 -4.75 -16.15 20.65
CA ILE A 286 -3.84 -17.28 20.47
C ILE A 286 -2.40 -16.80 20.31
N MET A 287 -2.21 -15.64 19.68
CA MET A 287 -0.91 -15.03 19.44
C MET A 287 -1.03 -13.51 19.38
N GLU A 288 -0.13 -12.81 20.06
CA GLU A 288 0.17 -11.41 19.76
C GLU A 288 1.42 -11.37 18.89
N VAL A 289 1.37 -10.61 17.80
CA VAL A 289 2.52 -10.42 16.92
C VAL A 289 3.32 -9.22 17.42
N ALA A 290 4.63 -9.39 17.55
CA ALA A 290 5.50 -8.36 18.10
C ALA A 290 5.48 -7.08 17.24
N ASP A 291 5.48 -5.93 17.92
CA ASP A 291 5.62 -4.62 17.25
C ASP A 291 6.92 -4.58 16.43
N TYR A 292 6.75 -4.45 15.11
CA TYR A 292 7.85 -4.41 14.15
C TYR A 292 8.86 -3.32 14.48
N TRP A 293 8.44 -2.09 14.76
CA TRP A 293 9.36 -0.96 14.91
C TRP A 293 10.13 -0.94 16.22
N SER A 294 9.63 -1.69 17.21
CA SER A 294 10.32 -1.96 18.47
C SER A 294 11.30 -3.14 18.36
N SER A 295 11.22 -3.94 17.30
CA SER A 295 12.03 -5.15 17.14
C SER A 295 13.40 -4.87 16.49
N PRO A 296 14.44 -5.68 16.78
CA PRO A 296 15.76 -5.53 16.16
C PRO A 296 15.75 -5.65 14.63
N ARG A 297 14.79 -6.40 14.06
CA ARG A 297 14.67 -6.61 12.61
C ARG A 297 14.30 -5.36 11.83
N ALA A 298 13.73 -4.35 12.49
CA ALA A 298 13.36 -3.09 11.84
C ALA A 298 14.50 -2.05 11.80
N ARG A 299 15.67 -2.33 12.40
CA ARG A 299 16.72 -1.31 12.61
C ARG A 299 17.12 -0.57 11.33
N SER A 300 17.46 -1.30 10.27
CA SER A 300 17.93 -0.68 9.03
C SER A 300 16.83 0.14 8.34
N ARG A 301 15.59 -0.35 8.35
CA ARG A 301 14.44 0.38 7.76
C ARG A 301 14.08 1.61 8.58
N LYS A 302 14.13 1.49 9.91
CA LYS A 302 13.88 2.60 10.84
C LYS A 302 14.88 3.73 10.61
N GLN A 303 16.16 3.39 10.42
CA GLN A 303 17.20 4.35 10.07
C GLN A 303 16.94 5.00 8.70
N LEU A 304 16.65 4.18 7.67
CA LEU A 304 16.38 4.68 6.33
C LEU A 304 15.22 5.69 6.31
N PHE A 305 14.09 5.37 6.97
CA PHE A 305 12.94 6.28 7.01
C PHE A 305 13.18 7.51 7.90
N ALA A 306 13.92 7.38 9.00
CA ALA A 306 14.33 8.52 9.82
C ALA A 306 15.16 9.52 9.00
N GLU A 307 16.17 9.03 8.28
CA GLU A 307 17.01 9.85 7.40
C GLU A 307 16.19 10.47 6.25
N TYR A 308 15.32 9.68 5.61
CA TYR A 308 14.51 10.15 4.49
C TYR A 308 13.48 11.21 4.88
N LEU A 309 12.87 11.09 6.06
CA LEU A 309 11.82 11.98 6.55
C LEU A 309 12.34 13.10 7.47
N GLY A 310 13.65 13.12 7.76
CA GLY A 310 14.32 14.17 8.51
C GLY A 310 14.02 14.16 10.02
N ASN A 311 13.87 12.97 10.61
CA ASN A 311 13.45 12.76 12.00
C ASN A 311 14.50 12.03 12.86
#